data_AF-A0A1G2C7R2-F1
#
_entry.id   AF-A0A1G2C7R2-F1
#
_cell.length_a   1.000
_cell.length_b   1.000
_cell.length_c   1.000
_cell.angle_alpha   90.00
_cell.angle_beta   90.00
_cell.angle_gamma   90.00
#
_symmetry.space_group_name_H-M   'P 1'
#
loop_
_entity.id
_entity.type
_entity.pdbx_description
1 polymer ?
#
loop_
_entity_poly.entity_id
_entity_poly.type
_entity_poly.pdbx_seq_one_letter_code
_entity_poly.pdbx_strand_id
1 'polypeptide(L)'
;MLTRTSDLTREERLGFMETCLRLSASSDCTRMKFGAVVVKRRFWDGGATSDLVVIGQGYNRKASPCTAFVDCCDLRDRLKIPGRMRAELCEAVHAEWAAIINAVERGYQVRGAELIVCGKRPSGELYAKKWRNHSCTLCTRLMHAFGIARVWVPCATDAGADLFPLTSEGALTTSFEIAMGMRDLETGIRKEEEEMTASDSVSSHLSPQSHEAALEGECAGCLPRSQRPRDGIFLMELLKALYRSWDAETSADGANWTRECPPWGQCAVTALVVQDYMGGDFLRASLEAMPDPKIAAMRSHYWNRLPGRVAREVDLTERQFHPALKAQIPGGKPLTGKGDPLTREYILSNAETARRYALLKAKVGQILGE
;
A
#
# COMPACT_ATOMS: atom_id res chain seq x y z
N MET A 1 -18.71 20.94 -30.68
CA MET A 1 -17.44 21.34 -31.32
C MET A 1 -16.41 21.54 -30.19
N LEU A 2 -15.68 20.50 -29.78
CA LEU A 2 -14.65 20.62 -28.74
C LEU A 2 -13.43 21.29 -29.37
N THR A 3 -13.26 22.58 -29.10
CA THR A 3 -12.08 23.34 -29.52
C THR A 3 -10.82 22.67 -28.97
N ARG A 4 -9.89 22.29 -29.87
CA ARG A 4 -8.53 21.84 -29.52
C ARG A 4 -7.96 22.80 -28.47
N THR A 5 -7.84 22.37 -27.22
CA THR A 5 -7.03 23.07 -26.23
C THR A 5 -5.60 23.01 -26.73
N SER A 6 -5.00 24.17 -27.01
CA SER A 6 -3.59 24.27 -27.37
C SER A 6 -2.73 23.60 -26.29
N ASP A 7 -1.60 23.03 -26.70
CA ASP A 7 -0.60 22.50 -25.77
C ASP A 7 0.00 23.63 -24.92
N LEU A 8 0.55 23.27 -23.76
CA LEU A 8 1.30 24.20 -22.92
C LEU A 8 2.50 24.76 -23.70
N THR A 9 2.71 26.07 -23.61
CA THR A 9 3.93 26.72 -24.13
C THR A 9 5.15 26.23 -23.36
N ARG A 10 6.35 26.41 -23.92
CA ARG A 10 7.59 26.01 -23.23
C ARG A 10 7.76 26.72 -21.90
N GLU A 11 7.43 28.00 -21.84
CA GLU A 11 7.49 28.80 -20.61
C GLU A 11 6.54 28.27 -19.54
N GLU A 12 5.29 27.98 -19.91
CA GLU A 12 4.30 27.36 -19.01
C GLU A 12 4.80 26.01 -18.48
N ARG A 13 5.36 25.15 -19.36
CA ARG A 13 5.90 23.84 -18.95
C ARG A 13 7.03 23.98 -17.93
N LEU A 14 7.98 24.88 -18.17
CA LEU A 14 9.09 25.12 -17.24
C LEU A 14 8.60 25.69 -15.91
N GLY A 15 7.70 26.66 -15.92
CA GLY A 15 7.13 27.26 -14.70
C GLY A 15 6.33 26.25 -13.85
N PHE A 16 5.52 25.39 -14.50
CA PHE A 16 4.83 24.33 -13.77
C PHE A 16 5.78 23.24 -13.28
N MET A 17 6.82 22.91 -14.04
CA MET A 17 7.86 21.98 -13.58
C MET A 17 8.53 22.51 -12.30
N GLU A 18 8.95 23.77 -12.28
CA GLU A 18 9.54 24.40 -11.10
C GLU A 18 8.58 24.38 -9.90
N THR A 19 7.31 24.72 -10.13
CA THR A 19 6.28 24.68 -9.09
C THR A 19 6.11 23.29 -8.49
N CYS A 20 6.02 22.25 -9.34
CA CYS A 20 5.94 20.86 -8.88
C CYS A 20 7.19 20.45 -8.10
N LEU A 21 8.39 20.84 -8.53
CA LEU A 21 9.62 20.53 -7.83
C LEU A 21 9.69 21.22 -6.45
N ARG A 22 9.21 22.46 -6.34
CA ARG A 22 9.09 23.16 -5.06
C ARG A 22 8.10 22.45 -4.12
N LEU A 23 6.95 22.02 -4.62
CA LEU A 23 5.98 21.23 -3.84
C LEU A 23 6.59 19.89 -3.38
N SER A 24 7.36 19.23 -4.25
CA SER A 24 7.97 17.93 -3.95
C SER A 24 8.95 17.98 -2.76
N ALA A 25 9.52 19.14 -2.46
CA ALA A 25 10.44 19.32 -1.32
C ALA A 25 9.77 19.02 0.03
N SER A 26 8.44 19.15 0.12
CA SER A 26 7.64 18.85 1.31
C SER A 26 7.30 17.36 1.48
N SER A 27 7.64 16.49 0.52
CA SER A 27 7.38 15.05 0.61
C SER A 27 8.24 14.36 1.66
N ASP A 28 7.62 13.55 2.51
CA ASP A 28 8.25 12.69 3.53
C ASP A 28 8.65 11.30 2.99
N CYS A 29 8.35 11.00 1.72
CA CYS A 29 8.73 9.74 1.09
C CYS A 29 10.25 9.62 0.89
N THR A 30 10.80 8.46 1.26
CA THR A 30 12.23 8.11 1.16
C THR A 30 12.62 7.53 -0.21
N ARG A 31 11.63 7.09 -1.02
CA ARG A 31 11.88 6.44 -2.31
C ARG A 31 11.83 7.40 -3.49
N MET A 32 10.88 8.33 -3.49
CA MET A 32 10.66 9.33 -4.55
C MET A 32 9.90 10.52 -3.97
N LYS A 33 10.29 11.74 -4.37
CA LYS A 33 9.61 12.97 -3.96
C LYS A 33 8.94 13.60 -5.17
N PHE A 34 7.61 13.65 -5.17
CA PHE A 34 6.77 14.17 -6.24
C PHE A 34 5.93 15.35 -5.76
N GLY A 35 5.76 16.33 -6.63
CA GLY A 35 4.76 17.39 -6.51
C GLY A 35 3.91 17.42 -7.78
N ALA A 36 2.69 17.89 -7.64
CA ALA A 36 1.74 18.00 -8.73
C ALA A 36 0.87 19.25 -8.61
N VAL A 37 0.44 19.76 -9.76
CA VAL A 37 -0.53 20.83 -9.87
C VAL A 37 -1.63 20.45 -10.85
N VAL A 38 -2.87 20.86 -10.53
CA VAL A 38 -4.01 20.79 -11.45
C VAL A 38 -4.21 22.19 -12.02
N VAL A 39 -4.20 22.30 -13.33
CA VAL A 39 -4.39 23.56 -14.06
C VAL A 39 -5.62 23.49 -14.94
N LYS A 40 -6.31 24.62 -15.08
CA LYS A 40 -7.49 24.72 -15.93
C LYS A 40 -7.48 26.05 -16.66
N ARG A 41 -7.85 26.05 -17.94
CA ARG A 41 -8.05 27.29 -18.70
C ARG A 41 -9.28 28.02 -18.15
N ARG A 42 -9.14 29.32 -17.92
CA ARG A 42 -10.29 30.17 -17.59
C ARG A 42 -11.06 30.49 -18.86
N PHE A 43 -12.37 30.24 -18.83
CA PHE A 43 -13.30 30.83 -19.79
C PHE A 43 -14.08 31.88 -19.01
N TRP A 44 -14.05 33.13 -19.47
CA TRP A 44 -14.86 34.21 -18.90
C TRP A 44 -16.16 34.32 -19.69
N ASP A 45 -17.25 34.66 -19.03
CA ASP A 45 -18.56 34.82 -19.64
C ASP A 45 -18.51 35.94 -20.71
N GLY A 46 -18.39 35.54 -21.97
CA GLY A 46 -18.29 36.44 -23.14
C GLY A 46 -17.02 36.32 -23.98
N GLY A 47 -16.03 35.49 -23.61
CA GLY A 47 -14.84 35.25 -24.43
C GLY A 47 -13.83 34.27 -23.82
N ALA A 48 -13.12 33.52 -24.66
CA ALA A 48 -12.04 32.65 -24.23
C ALA A 48 -10.80 33.48 -23.88
N THR A 49 -10.31 33.40 -22.64
CA THR A 49 -8.92 33.76 -22.34
C THR A 49 -8.07 32.49 -22.45
N SER A 50 -6.81 32.62 -22.85
CA SER A 50 -5.88 31.48 -22.90
C SER A 50 -5.28 31.15 -21.52
N ASP A 51 -5.60 31.92 -20.49
CA ASP A 51 -4.89 31.89 -19.21
C ASP A 51 -5.14 30.59 -18.45
N LEU A 52 -4.05 29.94 -18.06
CA LEU A 52 -4.06 28.78 -17.19
C LEU A 52 -4.04 29.22 -15.73
N VAL A 53 -4.96 28.66 -14.95
CA VAL A 53 -5.01 28.88 -13.51
C VAL A 53 -4.72 27.58 -12.80
N VAL A 54 -3.85 27.64 -11.80
CA VAL A 54 -3.62 26.52 -10.87
C VAL A 54 -4.81 26.44 -9.91
N ILE A 55 -5.61 25.39 -10.06
CA ILE A 55 -6.80 25.14 -9.24
C ILE A 55 -6.53 24.15 -8.11
N GLY A 56 -5.47 23.35 -8.21
CA GLY A 56 -5.07 22.37 -7.18
C GLY A 56 -3.57 22.20 -7.10
N GLN A 57 -3.06 21.91 -5.90
CA GLN A 57 -1.65 21.66 -5.64
C GLN A 57 -1.50 20.51 -4.64
N GLY A 58 -0.46 19.70 -4.80
CA GLY A 58 -0.21 18.57 -3.93
C GLY A 58 1.21 18.03 -4.04
N TYR A 59 1.59 17.23 -3.06
CA TYR A 59 2.83 16.46 -3.03
C TYR A 59 2.54 15.12 -2.38
N ASN A 60 3.36 14.11 -2.68
CA ASN A 60 3.17 12.80 -2.08
C ASN A 60 3.57 12.82 -0.60
N ARG A 61 2.74 12.22 0.25
CA ARG A 61 2.98 12.15 1.69
C ARG A 61 2.41 10.87 2.29
N LYS A 62 2.99 10.39 3.39
CA LYS A 62 2.35 9.34 4.20
C LYS A 62 0.99 9.87 4.71
N ALA A 63 -0.05 9.02 4.72
CA ALA A 63 -1.42 9.46 5.01
C ALA A 63 -1.62 10.06 6.42
N SER A 64 -0.81 9.62 7.38
CA SER A 64 -0.59 10.03 8.79
C SER A 64 0.46 9.02 9.31
N PRO A 65 1.24 9.20 10.41
CA PRO A 65 2.46 8.40 10.62
C PRO A 65 2.16 6.94 10.37
N CYS A 66 2.82 6.38 9.34
CA CYS A 66 2.34 5.25 8.54
C CYS A 66 1.55 4.28 9.43
N THR A 67 0.22 4.28 9.30
CA THR A 67 -0.61 3.46 10.20
C THR A 67 -0.48 1.97 9.87
N ALA A 68 0.17 1.66 8.74
CA ALA A 68 0.63 0.34 8.41
C ALA A 68 1.44 -0.25 9.57
N PHE A 69 1.05 -1.45 9.97
CA PHE A 69 1.82 -2.31 10.86
C PHE A 69 3.30 -2.46 10.43
N VAL A 70 3.61 -2.24 9.15
CA VAL A 70 4.97 -2.21 8.59
C VAL A 70 5.18 -0.86 7.92
N ASP A 71 6.32 -0.19 8.09
CA ASP A 71 6.63 0.93 7.19
C ASP A 71 6.48 0.43 5.74
N CYS A 72 5.60 1.06 4.97
CA CYS A 72 5.27 0.57 3.64
C CYS A 72 6.49 0.58 2.72
N CYS A 73 7.47 1.45 2.95
CA CYS A 73 8.74 1.43 2.23
C CYS A 73 9.53 0.17 2.58
N ASP A 74 9.68 -0.15 3.86
CA ASP A 74 10.41 -1.34 4.34
C ASP A 74 9.80 -2.63 3.81
N LEU A 75 8.46 -2.75 3.84
CA LEU A 75 7.77 -3.92 3.30
C LEU A 75 8.08 -4.11 1.82
N ARG A 76 8.01 -3.02 1.05
CA ARG A 76 8.28 -3.05 -0.39
C ARG A 76 9.72 -3.41 -0.69
N ASP A 77 10.67 -2.95 0.12
CA ASP A 77 12.08 -3.30 -0.01
C ASP A 77 12.33 -4.78 0.29
N ARG A 78 11.73 -5.33 1.36
CA ARG A 78 11.80 -6.76 1.68
C ARG A 78 11.20 -7.64 0.58
N LEU A 79 10.09 -7.19 -0.01
CA LEU A 79 9.44 -7.86 -1.14
C LEU A 79 10.14 -7.61 -2.48
N LYS A 80 11.24 -6.84 -2.49
CA LYS A 80 12.00 -6.45 -3.69
C LYS A 80 11.11 -5.85 -4.78
N ILE A 81 10.10 -5.09 -4.38
CA ILE A 81 9.15 -4.47 -5.30
C ILE A 81 9.85 -3.29 -5.99
N PRO A 82 9.94 -3.30 -7.34
CA PRO A 82 10.54 -2.19 -8.08
C PRO A 82 9.87 -0.87 -7.74
N GLY A 83 10.65 0.21 -7.82
CA GLY A 83 10.11 1.56 -7.77
C GLY A 83 9.01 1.72 -8.82
N ARG A 84 7.94 2.46 -8.48
CA ARG A 84 6.81 2.76 -9.37
C ARG A 84 5.90 1.58 -9.76
N MET A 85 6.10 0.41 -9.16
CA MET A 85 5.21 -0.75 -9.32
C MET A 85 4.45 -1.05 -8.04
N ARG A 86 3.33 -1.76 -8.17
CA ARG A 86 2.51 -2.25 -7.05
C ARG A 86 2.11 -1.13 -6.08
N ALA A 87 1.58 -0.01 -6.59
CA ALA A 87 1.25 1.16 -5.77
C ALA A 87 0.20 0.86 -4.69
N GLU A 88 -0.62 -0.19 -4.88
CA GLU A 88 -1.58 -0.69 -3.89
C GLU A 88 -0.94 -1.26 -2.62
N LEU A 89 0.38 -1.48 -2.61
CA LEU A 89 1.16 -1.86 -1.43
C LEU A 89 1.83 -0.65 -0.74
N CYS A 90 1.38 0.56 -1.05
CA CYS A 90 1.86 1.81 -0.47
C CYS A 90 0.67 2.57 0.16
N GLU A 91 0.78 2.98 1.42
CA GLU A 91 -0.25 3.80 2.09
C GLU A 91 -0.12 5.30 1.81
N ALA A 92 0.92 5.72 1.09
CA ALA A 92 1.14 7.13 0.81
C ALA A 92 0.06 7.67 -0.13
N VAL A 93 -0.41 8.89 0.16
CA VAL A 93 -1.17 9.67 -0.80
C VAL A 93 -0.19 10.19 -1.85
N HIS A 94 -0.45 9.88 -3.12
CA HIS A 94 0.38 10.32 -4.23
C HIS A 94 0.14 11.80 -4.56
N ALA A 95 1.11 12.45 -5.22
CA ALA A 95 1.03 13.87 -5.52
C ALA A 95 -0.17 14.21 -6.41
N GLU A 96 -0.46 13.34 -7.38
CA GLU A 96 -1.62 13.43 -8.28
C GLU A 96 -2.94 13.43 -7.52
N TRP A 97 -3.07 12.52 -6.54
CA TRP A 97 -4.25 12.44 -5.66
C TRP A 97 -4.36 13.70 -4.82
N ALA A 98 -3.27 14.11 -4.17
CA ALA A 98 -3.24 15.28 -3.31
C ALA A 98 -3.64 16.56 -4.07
N ALA A 99 -3.18 16.73 -5.32
CA ALA A 99 -3.50 17.90 -6.12
C ALA A 99 -4.98 17.93 -6.58
N ILE A 100 -5.54 16.77 -6.96
CA ILE A 100 -6.96 16.65 -7.32
C ILE A 100 -7.84 16.89 -6.10
N ILE A 101 -7.52 16.25 -4.96
CA ILE A 101 -8.24 16.43 -3.69
C ILE A 101 -8.23 17.92 -3.30
N ASN A 102 -7.06 18.57 -3.34
CA ASN A 102 -6.94 19.99 -3.02
C ASN A 102 -7.83 20.88 -3.91
N ALA A 103 -7.91 20.59 -5.22
CA ALA A 103 -8.79 21.34 -6.12
C ALA A 103 -10.26 21.16 -5.75
N VAL A 104 -10.68 19.91 -5.50
CA VAL A 104 -12.07 19.57 -5.18
C VAL A 104 -12.49 20.15 -3.83
N GLU A 105 -11.65 20.04 -2.79
CA GLU A 105 -11.91 20.61 -1.46
C GLU A 105 -12.03 22.14 -1.50
N ARG A 106 -11.33 22.79 -2.43
CA ARG A 106 -11.44 24.24 -2.69
C ARG A 106 -12.63 24.62 -3.57
N GLY A 107 -13.48 23.67 -3.94
CA GLY A 107 -14.70 23.89 -4.71
C GLY A 107 -14.52 23.98 -6.23
N TYR A 108 -13.35 23.61 -6.78
CA TYR A 108 -13.12 23.66 -8.22
C TYR A 108 -13.62 22.41 -8.95
N GLN A 109 -14.26 22.61 -10.11
CA GLN A 109 -14.53 21.52 -11.06
C GLN A 109 -13.25 21.11 -11.79
N VAL A 110 -12.79 19.89 -11.57
CA VAL A 110 -11.56 19.34 -12.19
C VAL A 110 -11.77 18.67 -13.55
N ARG A 111 -13.02 18.40 -13.98
CA ARG A 111 -13.28 17.83 -15.31
C ARG A 111 -12.73 18.73 -16.41
N GLY A 112 -12.01 18.13 -17.36
CA GLY A 112 -11.32 18.80 -18.46
C GLY A 112 -10.03 19.53 -18.07
N ALA A 113 -9.61 19.46 -16.79
CA ALA A 113 -8.36 20.06 -16.34
C ALA A 113 -7.15 19.23 -16.79
N GLU A 114 -5.98 19.84 -16.69
CA GLU A 114 -4.70 19.20 -16.96
C GLU A 114 -3.94 19.03 -15.64
N LEU A 115 -3.26 17.89 -15.49
CA LEU A 115 -2.44 17.59 -14.32
C LEU A 115 -0.97 17.66 -14.72
N ILE A 116 -0.13 18.34 -13.96
CA ILE A 116 1.33 18.31 -14.13
C ILE A 116 1.91 17.61 -12.92
N VAL A 117 2.79 16.63 -13.12
CA VAL A 117 3.46 15.90 -12.04
C VAL A 117 4.96 15.81 -12.30
N CYS A 118 5.76 16.32 -11.38
CA CYS A 118 7.23 16.26 -11.45
C CYS A 118 7.80 15.82 -10.11
N GLY A 119 9.01 15.27 -10.12
CA GLY A 119 9.63 14.84 -8.88
C GLY A 119 11.12 14.68 -8.98
N LYS A 120 11.73 14.36 -7.84
CA LYS A 120 13.15 14.08 -7.69
C LYS A 120 13.35 12.68 -7.11
N ARG A 121 14.47 12.07 -7.47
CA ARG A 121 15.00 10.91 -6.78
C ARG A 121 15.48 11.31 -5.37
N PRO A 122 15.70 10.34 -4.47
CA PRO A 122 16.28 10.63 -3.15
C PRO A 122 17.66 11.31 -3.24
N SER A 123 18.41 11.04 -4.32
CA SER A 123 19.68 11.71 -4.63
C SER A 123 19.55 13.20 -4.96
N GLY A 124 18.33 13.72 -5.14
CA GLY A 124 18.07 15.10 -5.56
C GLY A 124 18.01 15.31 -7.07
N GLU A 125 18.39 14.30 -7.87
CA GLU A 125 18.29 14.32 -9.33
C GLU A 125 16.83 14.43 -9.78
N LEU A 126 16.56 15.24 -10.82
CA LEU A 126 15.27 15.30 -11.47
C LEU A 126 14.87 13.91 -11.98
N TYR A 127 13.66 13.49 -11.66
CA TYR A 127 13.10 12.27 -12.22
C TYR A 127 12.56 12.56 -13.63
N ALA A 128 13.19 11.96 -14.64
CA ALA A 128 12.74 12.00 -16.02
C ALA A 128 12.61 10.58 -16.58
N LYS A 129 11.52 10.32 -17.31
CA LYS A 129 11.23 9.04 -17.96
C LYS A 129 11.94 8.95 -19.31
N LYS A 130 12.38 7.76 -19.71
CA LYS A 130 12.95 7.54 -21.06
C LYS A 130 11.92 7.64 -22.18
N TRP A 131 10.65 7.38 -21.86
CA TRP A 131 9.54 7.45 -22.81
C TRP A 131 8.27 7.97 -22.11
N ARG A 132 7.29 8.41 -22.89
CA ARG A 132 6.05 9.02 -22.39
C ARG A 132 5.12 7.96 -21.82
N ASN A 133 5.05 7.87 -20.49
CA ASN A 133 4.20 6.89 -19.82
C ASN A 133 3.69 7.37 -18.46
N HIS A 134 2.62 6.74 -18.00
CA HIS A 134 2.25 6.71 -16.60
C HIS A 134 2.30 5.26 -16.10
N SER A 135 2.82 5.02 -14.90
CA SER A 135 3.00 3.66 -14.38
C SER A 135 2.10 3.33 -13.19
N CYS A 136 1.58 4.34 -12.49
CA CYS A 136 0.70 4.12 -11.33
C CYS A 136 -0.75 3.90 -11.77
N THR A 137 -1.25 2.68 -11.61
CA THR A 137 -2.64 2.29 -11.91
C THR A 137 -3.67 2.97 -10.99
N LEU A 138 -3.29 3.35 -9.77
CA LEU A 138 -4.18 4.06 -8.84
C LEU A 138 -4.44 5.50 -9.30
N CYS A 139 -3.39 6.24 -9.63
CA CYS A 139 -3.50 7.63 -10.10
C CYS A 139 -4.23 7.70 -11.44
N THR A 140 -3.98 6.78 -12.36
CA THR A 140 -4.61 6.81 -13.69
C THR A 140 -6.10 6.55 -13.64
N ARG A 141 -6.53 5.59 -12.80
CA ARG A 141 -7.96 5.38 -12.51
C ARG A 141 -8.59 6.61 -11.89
N LEU A 142 -7.92 7.27 -10.94
CA LEU A 142 -8.43 8.49 -10.32
C LEU A 142 -8.57 9.64 -11.35
N MET A 143 -7.52 9.89 -12.14
CA MET A 143 -7.53 10.90 -13.19
C MET A 143 -8.67 10.67 -14.17
N HIS A 144 -8.86 9.43 -14.61
CA HIS A 144 -9.96 9.04 -15.49
C HIS A 144 -11.32 9.26 -14.83
N ALA A 145 -11.51 8.84 -13.57
CA ALA A 145 -12.76 9.00 -12.83
C ALA A 145 -13.17 10.47 -12.64
N PHE A 146 -12.20 11.35 -12.37
CA PHE A 146 -12.44 12.80 -12.24
C PHE A 146 -12.53 13.54 -13.58
N GLY A 147 -12.32 12.84 -14.71
CA GLY A 147 -12.35 13.42 -16.04
C GLY A 147 -11.24 14.43 -16.28
N ILE A 148 -10.05 14.21 -15.71
CA ILE A 148 -8.83 14.93 -16.11
C ILE A 148 -8.61 14.66 -17.60
N ALA A 149 -8.23 15.68 -18.37
CA ALA A 149 -8.02 15.55 -19.80
C ALA A 149 -6.65 14.93 -20.11
N ARG A 150 -5.62 15.48 -19.48
CA ARG A 150 -4.22 15.12 -19.73
C ARG A 150 -3.39 15.18 -18.45
N VAL A 151 -2.37 14.35 -18.40
CA VAL A 151 -1.26 14.44 -17.44
C VAL A 151 0.03 14.77 -18.18
N TRP A 152 0.79 15.73 -17.68
CA TRP A 152 2.11 16.10 -18.17
C TRP A 152 3.17 15.43 -17.30
N VAL A 153 4.01 14.62 -17.93
CA VAL A 153 5.06 13.85 -17.27
C VAL A 153 6.45 14.28 -17.76
N PRO A 154 7.47 14.30 -16.89
CA PRO A 154 8.83 14.62 -17.28
C PRO A 154 9.44 13.46 -18.06
N CYS A 155 9.93 13.74 -19.27
CA CYS A 155 10.73 12.81 -20.05
C CYS A 155 12.11 13.39 -20.34
N ALA A 156 13.11 12.51 -20.41
CA ALA A 156 14.47 12.88 -20.78
C ALA A 156 14.52 13.33 -22.25
N THR A 157 15.36 14.32 -22.52
CA THR A 157 15.64 14.87 -23.86
C THR A 157 17.13 15.12 -23.98
N ASP A 158 17.63 15.37 -25.19
CA ASP A 158 19.03 15.73 -25.42
C ASP A 158 19.43 17.03 -24.68
N ALA A 159 18.45 17.88 -24.38
CA ALA A 159 18.63 19.13 -23.63
C ALA A 159 18.33 18.99 -22.11
N GLY A 160 18.19 17.76 -21.60
CA GLY A 160 17.88 17.47 -20.19
C GLY A 160 16.53 16.79 -20.02
N ALA A 161 15.51 17.52 -19.59
CA ALA A 161 14.15 16.99 -19.46
C ALA A 161 13.10 18.06 -19.80
N ASP A 162 11.97 17.64 -20.39
CA ASP A 162 10.80 18.48 -20.64
C ASP A 162 9.53 17.71 -20.26
N LEU A 163 8.42 18.44 -20.13
CA LEU A 163 7.09 17.88 -19.90
C LEU A 163 6.43 17.47 -21.21
N PHE A 164 5.89 16.26 -21.23
CA PHE A 164 5.12 15.76 -22.36
C PHE A 164 3.71 15.35 -21.93
N PRO A 165 2.70 15.69 -22.75
CA PRO A 165 1.32 15.37 -22.44
C PRO A 165 1.05 13.89 -22.71
N LEU A 166 0.20 13.31 -21.87
CA LEU A 166 -0.43 12.03 -22.05
C LEU A 166 -1.91 12.19 -21.72
N THR A 167 -2.81 11.75 -22.60
CA THR A 167 -4.25 11.76 -22.27
C THR A 167 -4.49 10.87 -21.05
N SER A 168 -5.54 11.14 -20.28
CA SER A 168 -5.84 10.28 -19.13
C SER A 168 -6.14 8.83 -19.53
N GLU A 169 -6.67 8.61 -20.74
CA GLU A 169 -6.80 7.28 -21.35
C GLU A 169 -5.43 6.67 -21.69
N GLY A 170 -4.54 7.38 -22.37
CA GLY A 170 -3.19 6.87 -22.66
C GLY A 170 -2.38 6.59 -21.39
N ALA A 171 -2.59 7.38 -20.35
CA ALA A 171 -2.00 7.16 -19.03
C ALA A 171 -2.55 5.88 -18.40
N LEU A 172 -3.87 5.66 -18.49
CA LEU A 172 -4.50 4.42 -18.04
C LEU A 172 -3.93 3.21 -18.79
N THR A 173 -3.94 3.22 -20.11
CA THR A 173 -3.40 2.13 -20.95
C THR A 173 -1.96 1.80 -20.60
N THR A 174 -1.06 2.79 -20.62
CA THR A 174 0.36 2.57 -20.30
C THR A 174 0.56 2.02 -18.89
N SER A 175 -0.20 2.50 -17.90
CA SER A 175 -0.07 2.02 -16.52
C SER A 175 -0.49 0.57 -16.35
N PHE A 176 -1.53 0.13 -17.07
CA PHE A 176 -2.01 -1.24 -17.04
C PHE A 176 -1.08 -2.17 -17.83
N GLU A 177 -0.63 -1.79 -19.01
CA GLU A 177 0.35 -2.58 -19.79
C GLU A 177 1.63 -2.83 -18.99
N ILE A 178 2.12 -1.82 -18.26
CA ILE A 178 3.27 -1.96 -17.36
C ILE A 178 2.94 -2.88 -16.18
N ALA A 179 1.78 -2.70 -15.54
CA ALA A 179 1.38 -3.50 -14.38
C ALA A 179 1.16 -4.98 -14.72
N MET A 180 0.65 -5.27 -15.92
CA MET A 180 0.47 -6.62 -16.46
C MET A 180 1.76 -7.20 -17.04
N GLY A 181 2.85 -6.42 -17.07
CA GLY A 181 4.13 -6.84 -17.64
C GLY A 181 4.10 -7.05 -19.15
N MET A 182 3.13 -6.46 -19.85
CA MET A 182 3.03 -6.46 -21.32
C MET A 182 3.96 -5.42 -21.96
N ARG A 183 4.33 -4.38 -21.21
CA ARG A 183 5.26 -3.35 -21.64
C ARG A 183 6.29 -3.07 -20.58
N ASP A 184 7.56 -2.97 -20.97
CA ASP A 184 8.62 -2.62 -20.04
C ASP A 184 8.50 -1.17 -19.55
N LEU A 185 8.75 -0.97 -18.25
CA LEU A 185 8.63 0.33 -17.60
C LEU A 185 9.69 1.33 -18.12
N GLU A 186 10.91 0.87 -18.38
CA GLU A 186 12.05 1.73 -18.70
C GLU A 186 12.19 1.95 -20.21
N THR A 187 12.06 0.90 -21.02
CA THR A 187 12.26 0.97 -22.47
C THR A 187 10.96 1.31 -23.21
N GLY A 188 9.82 0.93 -22.66
CA GLY A 188 8.53 1.08 -23.32
C GLY A 188 8.27 0.06 -24.42
N ILE A 189 9.16 -0.91 -24.61
CA ILE A 189 9.00 -2.01 -25.59
C ILE A 189 7.86 -2.91 -25.12
N ARG A 190 6.96 -3.28 -26.05
CA ARG A 190 5.94 -4.29 -25.77
C ARG A 190 6.55 -5.69 -25.92
N LYS A 191 6.16 -6.63 -25.06
CA LYS A 191 6.67 -8.02 -25.16
C LYS A 191 6.30 -8.70 -26.48
N GLU A 192 5.19 -8.33 -27.10
CA GLU A 192 4.81 -8.81 -28.44
C GLU A 192 5.78 -8.34 -29.55
N GLU A 193 6.57 -7.28 -29.32
CA GLU A 193 7.56 -6.77 -30.30
C GLU A 193 8.91 -7.53 -30.24
N GLU A 194 9.22 -8.23 -29.13
CA GLU A 194 10.44 -9.06 -29.02
C GLU A 194 10.30 -10.38 -29.79
N GLU A 195 9.11 -11.01 -29.79
CA GLU A 195 8.86 -12.27 -30.51
C GLU A 195 8.73 -12.09 -32.04
N MET A 196 8.34 -10.89 -32.51
CA MET A 196 8.11 -10.65 -33.95
C MET A 196 9.40 -10.44 -34.78
N THR A 197 10.57 -10.33 -34.14
CA THR A 197 11.87 -10.44 -34.84
C THR A 197 12.38 -11.88 -34.92
N ALA A 198 11.65 -12.84 -34.36
CA ALA A 198 12.07 -14.22 -34.21
C ALA A 198 10.91 -15.21 -34.38
N SER A 199 10.09 -15.09 -35.43
CA SER A 199 9.50 -16.23 -36.16
C SER A 199 8.41 -15.79 -37.13
N ASP A 200 8.63 -16.09 -38.40
CA ASP A 200 7.58 -16.21 -39.39
C ASP A 200 6.63 -17.38 -39.05
N SER A 201 5.36 -17.18 -39.39
CA SER A 201 4.25 -18.16 -39.46
C SER A 201 3.72 -18.70 -38.13
N VAL A 202 2.46 -18.38 -37.80
CA VAL A 202 1.30 -19.27 -37.94
C VAL A 202 -0.02 -18.49 -37.77
N SER A 203 -0.97 -18.89 -38.61
CA SER A 203 -2.37 -18.49 -38.79
C SER A 203 -3.22 -18.12 -37.56
N SER A 204 -3.94 -17.01 -37.76
CA SER A 204 -5.35 -16.70 -37.43
C SER A 204 -6.22 -17.77 -36.77
N HIS A 205 -6.98 -17.36 -35.73
CA HIS A 205 -8.45 -17.41 -35.63
C HIS A 205 -8.90 -17.25 -34.17
N LEU A 206 -9.39 -16.07 -33.77
CA LEU A 206 -10.40 -15.93 -32.71
C LEU A 206 -11.24 -14.67 -32.99
N SER A 207 -12.53 -14.85 -33.25
CA SER A 207 -13.48 -13.75 -33.49
C SER A 207 -13.93 -13.11 -32.16
N PRO A 208 -14.14 -11.79 -32.11
CA PRO A 208 -14.65 -11.13 -30.91
C PRO A 208 -16.15 -11.35 -30.78
N GLN A 209 -16.59 -12.15 -29.79
CA GLN A 209 -17.98 -12.14 -29.37
C GLN A 209 -18.24 -10.94 -28.46
N SER A 210 -19.20 -10.14 -28.91
CA SER A 210 -19.82 -9.00 -28.25
C SER A 210 -20.37 -9.35 -26.87
N HIS A 211 -19.97 -8.60 -25.85
CA HIS A 211 -20.72 -8.46 -24.61
C HIS A 211 -21.09 -6.98 -24.41
N GLU A 212 -22.08 -6.55 -25.17
CA GLU A 212 -22.98 -5.46 -24.78
C GLU A 212 -24.13 -6.10 -24.00
N ALA A 213 -24.14 -5.95 -22.66
CA ALA A 213 -25.33 -5.93 -21.80
C ALA A 213 -24.88 -6.05 -20.34
N ALA A 214 -24.89 -4.93 -19.61
CA ALA A 214 -25.25 -4.83 -18.18
C ALA A 214 -24.88 -3.43 -17.67
N LEU A 215 -25.59 -2.41 -18.15
CA LEU A 215 -25.79 -1.19 -17.39
C LEU A 215 -27.27 -1.16 -17.05
N GLU A 216 -27.57 -0.77 -15.80
CA GLU A 216 -28.87 -0.78 -15.13
C GLU A 216 -29.19 -2.06 -14.35
N GLY A 217 -28.55 -2.15 -13.18
CA GLY A 217 -29.02 -2.96 -12.06
C GLY A 217 -28.62 -2.25 -10.77
N GLU A 218 -29.60 -1.64 -10.09
CA GLU A 218 -29.42 -1.23 -8.70
C GLU A 218 -28.98 -2.46 -7.90
N CYS A 219 -27.93 -2.32 -7.09
CA CYS A 219 -27.40 -3.41 -6.26
C CYS A 219 -28.43 -3.81 -5.19
N ALA A 220 -29.36 -4.69 -5.55
CA ALA A 220 -30.39 -5.26 -4.68
C ALA A 220 -29.85 -6.29 -3.67
N GLY A 221 -28.59 -6.15 -3.23
CA GLY A 221 -27.91 -7.10 -2.34
C GLY A 221 -27.29 -6.50 -1.09
N CYS A 222 -27.30 -5.18 -0.92
CA CYS A 222 -26.71 -4.55 0.26
C CYS A 222 -27.73 -4.45 1.40
N LEU A 223 -27.62 -5.32 2.39
CA LEU A 223 -28.38 -5.22 3.64
C LEU A 223 -28.18 -3.84 4.30
N PRO A 224 -29.24 -3.27 4.92
CA PRO A 224 -29.14 -2.06 5.72
C PRO A 224 -28.04 -2.19 6.78
N ARG A 225 -27.35 -1.09 7.10
CA ARG A 225 -26.17 -1.07 7.99
C ARG A 225 -26.42 -1.71 9.37
N SER A 226 -27.67 -1.69 9.84
CA SER A 226 -28.13 -2.28 11.10
C SER A 226 -28.41 -3.80 11.03
N GLN A 227 -28.47 -4.37 9.84
CA GLN A 227 -28.83 -5.78 9.58
C GLN A 227 -27.68 -6.56 8.92
N ARG A 228 -26.51 -5.94 8.72
CA ARG A 228 -25.31 -6.68 8.37
C ARG A 228 -24.93 -7.55 9.57
N PRO A 229 -24.59 -8.83 9.39
CA PRO A 229 -24.03 -9.64 10.46
C PRO A 229 -22.83 -8.89 11.05
N ARG A 230 -22.63 -8.92 12.37
CA ARG A 230 -21.31 -8.63 12.92
C ARG A 230 -20.41 -9.78 12.49
N ASP A 231 -19.91 -9.73 11.26
CA ASP A 231 -18.90 -10.65 10.77
C ASP A 231 -17.71 -10.60 11.75
N GLY A 232 -17.14 -11.76 12.08
CA GLY A 232 -16.03 -11.87 13.02
C GLY A 232 -14.89 -10.89 12.71
N ILE A 233 -14.13 -10.52 13.73
CA ILE A 233 -13.05 -9.55 13.60
C ILE A 233 -12.03 -9.94 12.52
N PHE A 234 -11.62 -8.99 11.67
CA PHE A 234 -10.54 -9.25 10.71
C PHE A 234 -9.19 -9.35 11.44
N LEU A 235 -8.28 -10.19 10.94
CA LEU A 235 -6.93 -10.38 11.53
C LEU A 235 -6.20 -9.04 11.72
N MET A 236 -6.40 -8.12 10.78
CA MET A 236 -5.79 -6.78 10.84
C MET A 236 -6.36 -5.91 11.95
N GLU A 237 -7.64 -6.03 12.27
CA GLU A 237 -8.27 -5.29 13.37
C GLU A 237 -7.80 -5.82 14.72
N LEU A 238 -7.75 -7.15 14.87
CA LEU A 238 -7.21 -7.81 16.06
C LEU A 238 -5.74 -7.46 16.28
N LEU A 239 -4.93 -7.47 15.21
CA LEU A 239 -3.52 -7.08 15.26
C LEU A 239 -3.35 -5.63 15.74
N LYS A 240 -4.16 -4.70 15.25
CA LYS A 240 -4.12 -3.28 15.69
C LYS A 240 -4.49 -3.15 17.17
N ALA A 241 -5.49 -3.89 17.63
CA ALA A 241 -5.90 -3.89 19.03
C ALA A 241 -4.79 -4.47 19.94
N LEU A 242 -4.20 -5.60 19.55
CA LEU A 242 -3.05 -6.21 20.25
C LEU A 242 -1.88 -5.23 20.34
N TYR A 243 -1.48 -4.59 19.24
CA TYR A 243 -0.35 -3.65 19.22
C TYR A 243 -0.55 -2.46 20.15
N ARG A 244 -1.78 -1.95 20.27
CA ARG A 244 -2.14 -0.87 21.20
C ARG A 244 -2.28 -1.32 22.65
N SER A 245 -2.41 -2.64 22.88
CA SER A 245 -2.65 -3.22 24.20
C SER A 245 -1.38 -3.77 24.84
N TRP A 246 -0.32 -4.03 24.07
CA TRP A 246 0.95 -4.50 24.60
C TRP A 246 1.67 -3.41 25.39
N ASP A 247 2.07 -3.78 26.60
CA ASP A 247 2.96 -3.02 27.45
C ASP A 247 3.80 -3.94 28.34
N ALA A 248 4.60 -3.31 29.20
CA ALA A 248 5.45 -4.01 30.16
C ALA A 248 4.65 -4.95 31.08
N GLU A 249 3.39 -4.64 31.40
CA GLU A 249 2.57 -5.46 32.30
C GLU A 249 2.01 -6.73 31.63
N THR A 250 1.82 -6.71 30.31
CA THR A 250 1.38 -7.90 29.55
C THR A 250 2.57 -8.77 29.11
N SER A 251 3.79 -8.23 29.12
CA SER A 251 5.01 -8.93 28.74
C SER A 251 5.47 -9.95 29.79
N ALA A 252 6.02 -11.07 29.35
CA ALA A 252 6.70 -12.04 30.22
C ALA A 252 8.05 -11.50 30.76
N ASP A 253 8.58 -10.46 30.12
CA ASP A 253 9.83 -9.81 30.48
C ASP A 253 9.64 -8.28 30.40
N GLY A 254 8.73 -7.79 31.24
CA GLY A 254 8.36 -6.37 31.28
C GLY A 254 9.52 -5.43 31.55
N ALA A 255 10.59 -5.91 32.19
CA ALA A 255 11.80 -5.11 32.46
C ALA A 255 12.57 -4.75 31.18
N ASN A 256 12.53 -5.60 30.15
CA ASN A 256 13.19 -5.35 28.86
C ASN A 256 12.20 -4.95 27.75
N TRP A 257 10.91 -4.86 28.07
CA TRP A 257 9.89 -4.39 27.12
C TRP A 257 10.07 -2.89 26.84
N THR A 258 9.97 -2.48 25.57
CA THR A 258 10.03 -1.07 25.17
C THR A 258 8.97 -0.74 24.12
N ARG A 259 8.69 0.57 23.93
CA ARG A 259 7.78 1.04 22.87
C ARG A 259 8.31 0.78 21.47
N GLU A 260 9.62 0.64 21.33
CA GLU A 260 10.31 0.33 20.08
C GLU A 260 10.24 -1.18 19.77
N CYS A 261 10.09 -2.03 20.79
CA CYS A 261 9.84 -3.47 20.64
C CYS A 261 8.59 -3.95 21.42
N PRO A 262 7.37 -3.50 21.05
CA PRO A 262 6.14 -3.91 21.71
C PRO A 262 5.87 -5.44 21.80
N PRO A 263 6.24 -6.29 20.82
CA PRO A 263 5.97 -7.72 20.91
C PRO A 263 6.88 -8.49 21.89
N TRP A 264 7.89 -7.84 22.50
CA TRP A 264 8.84 -8.50 23.39
C TRP A 264 8.13 -9.23 24.55
N GLY A 265 8.32 -10.55 24.64
CA GLY A 265 7.74 -11.38 25.69
C GLY A 265 6.22 -11.54 25.63
N GLN A 266 5.57 -11.22 24.51
CA GLN A 266 4.11 -11.23 24.36
C GLN A 266 3.55 -12.51 23.72
N CYS A 267 4.40 -13.43 23.27
CA CYS A 267 4.01 -14.52 22.36
C CYS A 267 2.88 -15.42 22.89
N ALA A 268 3.01 -15.97 24.10
CA ALA A 268 2.02 -16.88 24.69
C ALA A 268 0.64 -16.22 24.87
N VAL A 269 0.61 -15.03 25.46
CA VAL A 269 -0.64 -14.29 25.74
C VAL A 269 -1.29 -13.78 24.45
N THR A 270 -0.48 -13.39 23.46
CA THR A 270 -0.97 -13.01 22.13
C THR A 270 -1.60 -14.20 21.43
N ALA A 271 -0.94 -15.37 21.45
CA ALA A 271 -1.47 -16.55 20.81
C ALA A 271 -2.82 -16.98 21.40
N LEU A 272 -2.98 -16.85 22.73
CA LEU A 272 -4.25 -17.13 23.42
C LEU A 272 -5.36 -16.18 22.97
N VAL A 273 -5.06 -14.88 22.87
CA VAL A 273 -6.02 -13.88 22.36
C VAL A 273 -6.34 -14.15 20.89
N VAL A 274 -5.36 -14.43 20.03
CA VAL A 274 -5.61 -14.79 18.63
C VAL A 274 -6.53 -16.00 18.53
N GLN A 275 -6.34 -17.01 19.36
CA GLN A 275 -7.24 -18.17 19.39
C GLN A 275 -8.67 -17.79 19.81
N ASP A 276 -8.86 -16.87 20.77
CA ASP A 276 -10.20 -16.45 21.20
C ASP A 276 -11.02 -15.84 20.06
N TYR A 277 -10.35 -15.03 19.22
CA TYR A 277 -11.01 -14.26 18.16
C TYR A 277 -11.01 -14.96 16.79
N MET A 278 -10.01 -15.79 16.52
CA MET A 278 -9.77 -16.37 15.19
C MET A 278 -9.75 -17.91 15.19
N GLY A 279 -9.82 -18.54 16.37
CA GLY A 279 -9.64 -19.98 16.52
C GLY A 279 -8.24 -20.46 16.15
N GLY A 280 -8.15 -21.71 15.72
CA GLY A 280 -6.91 -22.33 15.28
C GLY A 280 -6.09 -22.99 16.38
N ASP A 281 -5.00 -23.63 15.93
CA ASP A 281 -4.12 -24.42 16.79
C ASP A 281 -2.92 -23.59 17.25
N PHE A 282 -2.38 -23.92 18.41
CA PHE A 282 -1.11 -23.34 18.84
C PHE A 282 0.07 -24.04 18.19
N LEU A 283 1.12 -23.26 17.97
CA LEU A 283 2.43 -23.73 17.56
C LEU A 283 3.45 -23.25 18.58
N ARG A 284 4.44 -24.10 18.87
CA ARG A 284 5.56 -23.74 19.72
C ARG A 284 6.90 -24.11 19.12
N ALA A 285 7.88 -23.26 19.35
CA ALA A 285 9.30 -23.56 19.22
C ALA A 285 10.00 -23.43 20.59
N SER A 286 11.01 -24.28 20.82
CA SER A 286 11.94 -24.07 21.93
C SER A 286 12.96 -22.99 21.53
N LEU A 287 13.24 -22.07 22.45
CA LEU A 287 14.26 -21.05 22.30
C LEU A 287 15.53 -21.37 23.09
N GLU A 288 15.55 -22.45 23.88
CA GLU A 288 16.64 -22.74 24.83
C GLU A 288 18.02 -22.91 24.16
N ALA A 289 18.04 -23.32 22.88
CA ALA A 289 19.26 -23.48 22.08
C ALA A 289 19.63 -22.25 21.23
N MET A 290 18.93 -21.12 21.42
CA MET A 290 19.21 -19.90 20.67
C MET A 290 20.56 -19.29 21.08
N PRO A 291 21.34 -18.74 20.13
CA PRO A 291 22.66 -18.20 20.43
C PRO A 291 22.62 -16.90 21.25
N ASP A 292 21.51 -16.16 21.20
CA ASP A 292 21.32 -14.95 22.00
C ASP A 292 20.81 -15.33 23.40
N PRO A 293 21.55 -15.02 24.48
CA PRO A 293 21.17 -15.38 25.84
C PRO A 293 19.84 -14.78 26.31
N LYS A 294 19.48 -13.58 25.84
CA LYS A 294 18.20 -12.94 26.18
C LYS A 294 17.04 -13.68 25.57
N ILE A 295 17.20 -14.15 24.32
CA ILE A 295 16.18 -14.96 23.65
C ILE A 295 16.11 -16.36 24.25
N ALA A 296 17.25 -16.98 24.56
CA ALA A 296 17.30 -18.30 25.19
C ALA A 296 16.60 -18.30 26.56
N ALA A 297 16.74 -17.22 27.34
CA ALA A 297 16.07 -17.04 28.63
C ALA A 297 14.53 -17.03 28.54
N MET A 298 13.95 -16.70 27.38
CA MET A 298 12.49 -16.80 27.17
C MET A 298 12.01 -18.24 27.02
N ARG A 299 12.92 -19.19 26.74
CA ARG A 299 12.73 -20.65 26.63
C ARG A 299 11.77 -21.15 25.55
N SER A 300 10.71 -20.43 25.23
CA SER A 300 9.67 -20.88 24.31
C SER A 300 9.00 -19.73 23.57
N HIS A 301 8.64 -19.98 22.31
CA HIS A 301 7.91 -19.06 21.46
C HIS A 301 6.60 -19.69 21.00
N TYR A 302 5.52 -18.91 20.96
CA TYR A 302 4.17 -19.37 20.65
C TYR A 302 3.52 -18.53 19.55
N TRP A 303 2.83 -19.20 18.62
CA TRP A 303 2.01 -18.56 17.59
C TRP A 303 0.86 -19.46 17.16
N ASN A 304 0.05 -19.05 16.19
CA ASN A 304 -1.14 -19.80 15.80
C ASN A 304 -1.06 -20.32 14.37
N ARG A 305 -1.73 -21.45 14.14
CA ARG A 305 -2.10 -21.95 12.81
C ARG A 305 -3.60 -21.76 12.65
N LEU A 306 -4.01 -20.83 11.78
CA LEU A 306 -5.42 -20.49 11.62
C LEU A 306 -6.14 -21.48 10.69
N PRO A 307 -7.45 -21.74 10.94
CA PRO A 307 -8.27 -22.61 10.09
C PRO A 307 -8.59 -21.93 8.75
N GLY A 308 -8.73 -22.70 7.67
CA GLY A 308 -9.09 -22.20 6.34
C GLY A 308 -8.78 -23.19 5.22
N ARG A 309 -9.15 -22.85 3.97
CA ARG A 309 -8.83 -23.68 2.78
C ARG A 309 -7.32 -23.85 2.55
N VAL A 310 -6.52 -22.93 3.08
CA VAL A 310 -5.06 -23.03 3.20
C VAL A 310 -4.71 -22.69 4.65
N ALA A 311 -4.13 -23.64 5.38
CA ALA A 311 -3.66 -23.40 6.74
C ALA A 311 -2.57 -22.32 6.70
N ARG A 312 -2.74 -21.25 7.48
CA ARG A 312 -1.78 -20.15 7.56
C ARG A 312 -1.22 -20.05 8.97
N GLU A 313 0.10 -20.14 9.09
CA GLU A 313 0.79 -19.78 10.32
C GLU A 313 0.81 -18.26 10.47
N VAL A 314 0.41 -17.79 11.65
CA VAL A 314 0.30 -16.39 12.00
C VAL A 314 1.06 -16.16 13.30
N ASP A 315 2.24 -15.56 13.18
CA ASP A 315 3.05 -15.09 14.30
C ASP A 315 3.01 -13.57 14.35
N LEU A 316 2.12 -13.01 15.19
CA LEU A 316 2.00 -11.57 15.37
C LEU A 316 3.12 -10.97 16.23
N THR A 317 3.93 -11.82 16.87
CA THR A 317 5.02 -11.43 17.77
C THR A 317 6.40 -11.67 17.17
N GLU A 318 6.49 -12.08 15.90
CA GLU A 318 7.74 -12.42 15.21
C GLU A 318 8.82 -11.32 15.25
N ARG A 319 8.38 -10.06 15.39
CA ARG A 319 9.26 -8.88 15.39
C ARG A 319 10.04 -8.68 16.68
N GLN A 320 9.76 -9.47 17.72
CA GLN A 320 10.63 -9.50 18.89
C GLN A 320 12.01 -10.07 18.57
N PHE A 321 12.17 -10.74 17.42
CA PHE A 321 13.43 -11.30 16.96
C PHE A 321 14.02 -10.49 15.81
N HIS A 322 15.33 -10.24 15.89
CA HIS A 322 16.07 -9.77 14.72
C HIS A 322 15.96 -10.79 13.57
N PRO A 323 15.83 -10.40 12.29
CA PRO A 323 15.62 -11.34 11.18
C PRO A 323 16.62 -12.50 11.10
N ALA A 324 17.90 -12.23 11.41
CA ALA A 324 18.95 -13.25 11.42
C ALA A 324 18.78 -14.31 12.53
N LEU A 325 18.19 -13.92 13.68
CA LEU A 325 17.89 -14.83 14.78
C LEU A 325 16.57 -15.56 14.52
N LYS A 326 15.57 -14.87 13.96
CA LYS A 326 14.30 -15.49 13.58
C LYS A 326 14.49 -16.67 12.64
N ALA A 327 15.40 -16.56 11.66
CA ALA A 327 15.71 -17.64 10.72
C ALA A 327 16.28 -18.91 11.40
N GLN A 328 16.77 -18.80 12.63
CA GLN A 328 17.33 -19.90 13.42
C GLN A 328 16.31 -20.52 14.39
N ILE A 329 15.14 -19.90 14.55
CA ILE A 329 14.09 -20.45 15.41
C ILE A 329 13.55 -21.73 14.76
N PRO A 330 13.49 -22.86 15.48
CA PRO A 330 12.95 -24.10 14.95
C PRO A 330 11.50 -23.94 14.47
N GLY A 331 11.13 -24.69 13.43
CA GLY A 331 9.74 -24.72 12.95
C GLY A 331 8.74 -25.14 14.05
N GLY A 332 7.55 -24.55 14.00
CA GLY A 332 6.52 -24.76 15.02
C GLY A 332 5.96 -26.18 15.03
N LYS A 333 5.97 -26.80 16.20
CA LYS A 333 5.33 -28.11 16.38
C LYS A 333 3.85 -27.90 16.75
N PRO A 334 2.89 -28.51 16.01
CA PRO A 334 1.46 -28.43 16.32
C PRO A 334 1.08 -29.24 17.55
N LEU A 335 -0.03 -28.86 18.18
CA LEU A 335 -0.61 -29.56 19.32
C LEU A 335 -1.32 -30.85 18.89
N THR A 336 -1.08 -31.96 19.59
CA THR A 336 -1.95 -33.13 19.47
C THR A 336 -2.15 -33.81 20.83
N GLY A 337 -3.34 -33.65 21.43
CA GLY A 337 -3.88 -34.55 22.45
C GLY A 337 -3.96 -34.05 23.90
N LYS A 338 -4.78 -34.73 24.71
CA LYS A 338 -4.87 -34.55 26.18
C LYS A 338 -3.59 -35.01 26.85
N GLY A 339 -2.97 -34.16 27.67
CA GLY A 339 -1.70 -34.45 28.36
C GLY A 339 -0.46 -33.90 27.64
N ASP A 340 -0.63 -33.26 26.48
CA ASP A 340 0.43 -32.52 25.80
C ASP A 340 0.74 -31.23 26.60
N PRO A 341 2.00 -30.97 26.99
CA PRO A 341 2.41 -29.79 27.74
C PRO A 341 2.30 -28.50 26.91
N LEU A 342 1.34 -28.38 26.00
CA LEU A 342 1.19 -27.25 25.08
C LEU A 342 -0.26 -26.91 24.70
N THR A 343 -1.26 -27.55 25.32
CA THR A 343 -2.67 -27.15 25.14
C THR A 343 -2.97 -25.76 25.71
N ARG A 344 -4.15 -25.20 25.37
CA ARG A 344 -4.63 -23.96 25.97
C ARG A 344 -4.57 -24.01 27.50
N GLU A 345 -5.02 -25.13 28.07
CA GLU A 345 -5.00 -25.39 29.50
C GLU A 345 -3.57 -25.42 30.05
N TYR A 346 -2.61 -25.97 29.32
CA TYR A 346 -1.20 -25.91 29.72
C TYR A 346 -0.66 -24.49 29.72
N ILE A 347 -0.88 -23.70 28.66
CA ILE A 347 -0.36 -22.33 28.59
C ILE A 347 -0.93 -21.49 29.76
N LEU A 348 -2.21 -21.71 30.07
CA LEU A 348 -2.90 -21.08 31.20
C LEU A 348 -2.60 -21.71 32.57
N SER A 349 -1.94 -22.87 32.63
CA SER A 349 -1.56 -23.50 33.91
C SER A 349 -0.48 -22.70 34.65
N ASN A 350 0.29 -21.88 33.92
CA ASN A 350 1.16 -20.88 34.52
C ASN A 350 0.32 -19.67 34.97
N ALA A 351 0.23 -19.46 36.29
CA ALA A 351 -0.57 -18.40 36.88
C ALA A 351 -0.23 -16.99 36.37
N GLU A 352 1.06 -16.71 36.14
CA GLU A 352 1.49 -15.41 35.63
C GLU A 352 1.11 -15.22 34.15
N THR A 353 1.21 -16.28 33.33
CA THR A 353 0.69 -16.24 31.95
C THR A 353 -0.82 -16.04 31.93
N ALA A 354 -1.57 -16.71 32.79
CA ALA A 354 -3.02 -16.54 32.88
C ALA A 354 -3.41 -15.10 33.28
N ARG A 355 -2.71 -14.51 34.26
CA ARG A 355 -2.89 -13.11 34.68
C ARG A 355 -2.65 -12.14 33.53
N ARG A 356 -1.51 -12.26 32.84
CA ARG A 356 -1.15 -11.39 31.70
C ARG A 356 -2.09 -11.57 30.51
N TYR A 357 -2.54 -12.80 30.24
CA TYR A 357 -3.54 -13.08 29.22
C TYR A 357 -4.87 -12.38 29.52
N ALA A 358 -5.38 -12.47 30.76
CA ALA A 358 -6.61 -11.80 31.15
C ALA A 358 -6.50 -10.28 30.99
N LEU A 359 -5.36 -9.70 31.39
CA LEU A 359 -5.07 -8.27 31.21
C LEU A 359 -5.03 -7.87 29.74
N LEU A 360 -4.29 -8.60 28.91
CA LEU A 360 -4.18 -8.33 27.48
C LEU A 360 -5.54 -8.45 26.79
N LYS A 361 -6.31 -9.49 27.12
CA LYS A 361 -7.66 -9.71 26.58
C LYS A 361 -8.59 -8.56 26.92
N ALA A 362 -8.58 -8.08 28.16
CA ALA A 362 -9.40 -6.95 28.58
C ALA A 362 -9.05 -5.65 27.81
N LYS A 363 -7.75 -5.35 27.67
CA LYS A 363 -7.28 -4.19 26.88
C LYS A 363 -7.69 -4.29 25.41
N VAL A 364 -7.55 -5.48 24.82
CA VAL A 364 -7.96 -5.74 23.44
C VAL A 364 -9.47 -5.58 23.27
N GLY A 365 -10.28 -6.17 24.16
CA GLY A 365 -11.74 -6.03 24.14
C GLY A 365 -12.19 -4.57 24.23
N GLN A 366 -11.58 -3.77 25.11
CA GLN A 366 -11.87 -2.34 25.22
C GLN A 366 -11.62 -1.58 23.91
N ILE A 367 -10.55 -1.91 23.17
CA ILE A 367 -10.25 -1.27 21.88
C ILE A 367 -11.22 -1.71 20.79
N LEU A 368 -11.70 -2.95 20.86
CA LEU A 368 -12.64 -3.54 19.89
C LEU A 368 -14.10 -3.22 20.20
N GLY A 369 -14.38 -2.64 21.37
CA GLY A 369 -15.73 -2.25 21.80
C GLY A 369 -16.55 -3.42 22.35
N GLU A 370 -15.89 -4.37 23.02
CA GLU A 370 -16.50 -5.52 23.71
C GLU A 370 -16.73 -5.30 25.20
#